data_AF-A0A078JU30-F1
#
_entry.id   AF-A0A078JU30-F1
#
_cell.length_a   1.000
_cell.length_b   1.000
_cell.length_c   1.000
_cell.angle_alpha   90.00
_cell.angle_beta   90.00
_cell.angle_gamma   90.00
#
_symmetry.space_group_name_H-M   'P 1'
#
loop_
_entity.id
_entity.type
_entity.pdbx_description
1 polymer ?
#
loop_
_entity_poly.entity_id
_entity_poly.type
_entity_poly.pdbx_seq_one_letter_code
_entity_poly.pdbx_strand_id
1 'polypeptide(L)' 'MASSVTPVVNAAVGNPTFDSLRLGRSAQSVVGRLIRFWDSRNISKNGEFMGITILLLDELDSVIHGFIPANRANHYWF' A
#
# COMPACT_ATOMS: atom_id res chain seq x y z
N MET A 1 -40.93 -20.65 23.66
CA MET A 1 -39.82 -19.67 23.61
C MET A 1 -39.14 -19.83 22.26
N ALA A 2 -39.25 -18.83 21.38
CA ALA A 2 -38.59 -18.87 20.07
C ALA A 2 -37.17 -18.33 20.23
N SER A 3 -36.16 -19.17 19.97
CA SER A 3 -34.77 -18.73 19.94
C SER A 3 -34.54 -17.96 18.65
N SER A 4 -34.34 -16.64 18.76
CA SER A 4 -33.96 -15.79 17.63
C SER A 4 -32.50 -16.05 17.29
N VAL A 5 -32.26 -16.83 16.24
CA VAL A 5 -30.94 -16.91 15.61
C VAL A 5 -30.75 -15.63 14.82
N THR A 6 -30.01 -14.67 15.37
CA THR A 6 -29.50 -13.53 14.60
C THR A 6 -28.47 -14.07 13.62
N PRO A 7 -28.65 -13.90 12.30
CA PRO A 7 -27.59 -14.20 11.36
C PRO A 7 -26.44 -13.24 11.67
N VAL A 8 -25.29 -13.77 12.06
CA VAL A 8 -24.04 -13.01 12.01
C VAL A 8 -23.78 -12.81 10.52
N VAL A 9 -24.29 -11.70 10.00
CA VAL A 9 -23.87 -11.19 8.70
C VAL A 9 -22.40 -10.85 8.88
N ASN A 10 -21.51 -11.78 8.53
CA ASN A 10 -20.17 -11.42 8.14
C ASN A 10 -20.34 -10.57 6.89
N ALA A 11 -20.61 -9.28 7.07
CA ALA A 11 -20.33 -8.31 6.03
C ALA A 11 -18.89 -8.60 5.64
N ALA A 12 -18.67 -9.01 4.40
CA ALA A 12 -17.33 -9.11 3.86
C ALA A 12 -16.73 -7.72 4.04
N VAL A 13 -15.96 -7.53 5.10
CA VAL A 13 -15.23 -6.29 5.34
C VAL A 13 -14.26 -6.25 4.18
N GLY A 14 -14.55 -5.37 3.20
CA GLY A 14 -13.69 -5.19 2.03
C GLY A 14 -12.25 -4.93 2.47
N ASN A 15 -11.30 -5.19 1.57
CA ASN A 15 -9.92 -4.94 1.95
C ASN A 15 -9.76 -3.43 2.24
N PRO A 16 -8.95 -3.05 3.24
CA PRO A 16 -8.68 -1.64 3.47
C PRO A 16 -8.11 -0.99 2.19
N THR A 17 -8.82 0.03 1.72
CA THR A 17 -8.46 0.84 0.54
C THR A 17 -7.45 1.91 0.91
N PHE A 18 -6.88 2.63 -0.06
CA PHE A 18 -5.91 3.68 0.23
C PHE A 18 -6.50 4.82 1.05
N ASP A 19 -7.78 5.14 0.88
CA ASP A 19 -8.50 6.16 1.67
C ASP A 19 -8.62 5.80 3.16
N SER A 20 -8.42 4.53 3.52
CA SER A 20 -8.42 4.10 4.92
C SER A 20 -7.13 4.47 5.67
N LEU A 21 -6.06 4.84 4.96
CA LEU A 21 -4.77 5.20 5.55
C LEU A 21 -4.88 6.50 6.35
N ARG A 22 -4.40 6.46 7.60
CA ARG A 22 -4.42 7.62 8.50
C ARG A 22 -3.02 8.10 8.83
N LEU A 23 -2.79 9.40 8.76
CA LEU A 23 -1.57 10.02 9.30
C LEU A 23 -1.50 9.80 10.81
N GLY A 24 -0.28 9.75 11.36
CA GLY A 24 -0.03 9.51 12.79
C GLY A 24 -0.13 8.05 13.22
N ARG A 25 -0.48 7.11 12.33
CA ARG A 25 -0.39 5.66 12.57
C ARG A 25 0.73 5.05 11.74
N SER A 26 1.76 4.54 12.41
CA SER A 26 2.95 3.97 11.77
C SER A 26 2.74 2.59 11.17
N ALA A 27 1.86 1.77 11.76
CA ALA A 27 1.58 0.41 11.31
C ALA A 27 0.13 0.31 10.81
N GLN A 28 -0.04 0.14 9.50
CA GLN A 28 -1.31 -0.02 8.80
C GLN A 28 -1.11 -1.00 7.64
N SER A 29 -2.17 -1.71 7.26
CA SER A 29 -2.15 -2.66 6.15
C SER A 29 -3.26 -2.31 5.16
N VAL A 30 -2.91 -2.30 3.88
CA VAL A 30 -3.83 -2.14 2.74
C VAL A 30 -3.50 -3.18 1.70
N VAL A 31 -4.45 -3.50 0.83
CA VAL A 31 -4.22 -4.38 -0.31
C VAL A 31 -4.18 -3.53 -1.56
N GLY A 32 -3.09 -3.62 -2.32
CA GLY A 32 -2.92 -2.91 -3.58
C GLY A 32 -2.19 -3.78 -4.60
N ARG A 33 -2.57 -3.63 -5.86
CA ARG A 33 -1.87 -4.22 -7.00
C ARG A 33 -0.72 -3.30 -7.42
N LEU A 34 0.47 -3.89 -7.57
CA LEU A 34 1.63 -3.21 -8.16
C LEU A 34 1.39 -2.98 -9.66
N ILE A 35 1.33 -1.71 -10.07
CA ILE A 35 1.14 -1.31 -11.47
C ILE A 35 2.48 -1.06 -12.16
N ARG A 36 3.39 -0.37 -11.46
CA ARG A 36 4.73 -0.04 -11.99
C ARG A 36 5.68 0.25 -10.84
N PHE A 37 6.96 -0.03 -11.05
CA PHE A 37 8.05 0.47 -10.22
C PHE A 37 9.20 0.97 -11.11
N TRP A 38 10.02 1.87 -10.59
CA TRP A 38 11.23 2.35 -11.27
C TRP A 38 12.26 2.89 -10.28
N ASP A 39 13.52 2.87 -10.68
CA ASP A 39 14.61 3.49 -9.94
C ASP A 39 14.41 5.01 -9.88
N SER A 40 14.46 5.56 -8.68
CA SER A 40 14.52 7.00 -8.44
C SER A 40 15.98 7.40 -8.31
N ARG A 41 16.42 8.35 -9.13
CA ARG A 41 17.82 8.77 -9.20
C ARG A 41 17.95 10.28 -9.02
N ASN A 42 18.96 10.69 -8.28
CA ASN A 42 19.26 12.09 -8.06
C ASN A 42 20.07 12.64 -9.24
N ILE A 43 19.41 13.42 -10.10
CA ILE A 43 20.06 14.03 -11.28
C ILE A 43 21.21 14.96 -10.87
N SER A 44 21.08 15.71 -9.77
CA SER A 44 22.12 16.66 -9.34
C SER A 44 23.34 15.97 -8.74
N LYS A 45 23.22 14.71 -8.32
CA LYS A 45 24.31 13.89 -7.79
C LYS A 45 24.70 12.76 -8.74
N ASN A 46 24.90 13.10 -10.01
CA ASN A 46 25.37 12.15 -11.03
C ASN A 46 24.50 10.88 -11.16
N GLY A 47 23.19 11.01 -10.98
CA GLY A 47 22.27 9.88 -11.05
C GLY A 47 22.34 8.93 -9.85
N GLU A 48 22.82 9.40 -8.69
CA GLU A 48 22.86 8.62 -7.44
C GLU A 48 21.51 7.93 -7.19
N PHE A 49 21.54 6.61 -6.94
CA PHE A 49 20.35 5.84 -6.63
C PHE A 49 19.76 6.30 -5.30
N MET A 50 18.55 6.86 -5.34
CA MET A 50 17.84 7.35 -4.16
C MET A 50 16.90 6.30 -3.57
N GLY A 51 16.42 5.38 -4.39
CA GLY A 51 15.43 4.39 -3.99
C GLY A 51 14.56 3.92 -5.13
N ILE A 52 13.47 3.24 -4.80
CA ILE A 52 12.50 2.70 -5.76
C ILE A 52 11.18 3.45 -5.57
N THR A 53 10.67 4.05 -6.64
CA THR A 53 9.30 4.58 -6.66
C THR A 53 8.35 3.49 -7.13
N ILE A 54 7.20 3.39 -6.46
CA ILE A 54 6.19 2.35 -6.66
C ILE A 54 4.85 3.02 -6.90
N LEU A 55 4.07 2.47 -7.85
CA LEU A 55 2.69 2.87 -8.10
C LEU A 55 1.76 1.69 -7.79
N LEU A 56 0.82 1.90 -6.86
CA LEU A 56 -0.14 0.90 -6.41
C LEU A 56 -1.57 1.32 -6.77
N LEU A 57 -2.43 0.35 -7.10
CA LEU A 57 -3.86 0.51 -7.35
C LEU A 57 -4.66 -0.34 -6.36
N ASP A 58 -5.71 0.19 -5.75
CA ASP A 58 -6.59 -0.57 -4.85
C ASP A 58 -7.87 -1.07 -5.56
N GLU A 59 -8.79 -1.67 -4.79
CA GLU A 59 -10.06 -2.20 -5.27
C GLU A 59 -11.11 -1.14 -5.67
N LEU A 60 -10.88 0.13 -5.35
CA LEU A 60 -11.73 1.27 -5.71
C LEU A 60 -11.13 2.10 -6.86
N ASP A 61 -10.20 1.50 -7.62
CA ASP A 61 -9.45 2.15 -8.69
C ASP A 61 -8.69 3.42 -8.25
N SER A 62 -8.41 3.56 -6.96
CA SER A 62 -7.60 4.64 -6.42
C SER A 62 -6.12 4.29 -6.51
N VAL A 63 -5.27 5.31 -6.67
CA VAL A 63 -3.83 5.14 -6.90
C VAL A 63 -3.03 5.86 -5.82
N ILE A 64 -1.97 5.20 -5.32
CA ILE A 64 -1.02 5.81 -4.39
C ILE A 64 0.43 5.59 -4.84
N HIS A 65 1.27 6.60 -4.60
CA HIS A 65 2.72 6.52 -4.77
C HIS A 65 3.38 6.03 -3.47
N GLY A 66 4.18 4.98 -3.58
CA GLY A 66 5.09 4.52 -2.55
C GLY A 66 6.54 4.84 -2.90
N PHE A 67 7.37 5.02 -1.88
CA PHE A 67 8.81 5.22 -2.05
C PHE A 67 9.58 4.36 -1.05
N ILE A 68 10.49 3.52 -1.55
CA ILE A 68 11.44 2.75 -0.74
C ILE A 68 12.81 3.41 -0.86
N PRO A 69 13.38 3.96 0.23
CA PRO A 69 14.69 4.60 0.17
C PRO A 69 15.81 3.58 -0.11
N ALA A 70 16.91 4.03 -0.72
CA ALA A 70 18.03 3.19 -1.15
C ALA A 70 18.59 2.29 -0.03
N ASN A 71 18.66 2.80 1.21
CA ASN A 71 19.14 2.04 2.37
C ASN A 71 18.20 0.89 2.80
N ARG A 72 16.98 0.84 2.27
CA ARG A 72 16.01 -0.23 2.49
C ARG A 72 15.69 -1.04 1.23
N ALA A 73 16.11 -0.59 0.05
CA ALA A 73 15.77 -1.23 -1.21
C ALA A 73 16.14 -2.73 -1.22
N ASN A 74 17.30 -3.09 -0.68
CA ASN A 74 17.77 -4.48 -0.62
C ASN A 74 16.89 -5.41 0.24
N HIS A 75 16.09 -4.88 1.18
CA HIS A 75 15.18 -5.70 2.00
C HIS A 75 13.89 -6.08 1.27
N TYR A 76 13.59 -5.39 0.17
CA TYR A 76 12.37 -5.56 -0.60
C TYR A 76 12.67 -6.00 -2.04
N TRP A 77 13.85 -6.60 -2.25
CA TRP A 77 14.21 -7.21 -3.51
C TRP A 77 13.17 -8.29 -3.85
N PHE A 78 12.46 -8.08 -4.96
CA PHE A 78 11.47 -9.02 -5.51
C PHE A 78 12.14 -10.13 -6.31
#